data_AF-A0A3M1DL95-F1
#
_entry.id   AF-A0A3M1DL95-F1
#
_cell.length_a   1.000
_cell.length_b   1.000
_cell.length_c   1.000
_cell.angle_alpha   90.00
_cell.angle_beta   90.00
_cell.angle_gamma   90.00
#
_symmetry.space_group_name_H-M   'P 1'
#
loop_
_entity.id
_entity.type
_entity.pdbx_description
1 polymer ?
#
loop_
_entity_poly.entity_id
_entity_poly.type
_entity_poly.pdbx_seq_one_letter_code
_entity_poly.pdbx_strand_id
1 'polypeptide(L)'
;GLGGFFYMLRMAGRIFAGRHLEDPRVIQRRAREVTVWTEQPMAVQADGEPLGTTPVSIRVVPHSLRVLVPPQAPGNLFGEETL
;
A
#
# COMPACT_ATOMS: atom_id res chain seq x y z
N GLY A 1 8.86 23.05 -8.80
CA GLY A 1 9.88 23.36 -9.82
C GLY A 1 9.82 22.34 -10.95
N LEU A 2 10.32 22.70 -12.14
CA LEU A 2 10.22 21.90 -13.37
C LEU A 2 10.69 20.43 -13.20
N GLY A 3 11.69 20.19 -12.35
CA GLY A 3 12.18 18.83 -12.04
C GLY A 3 11.20 17.93 -11.26
N GLY A 4 10.32 18.51 -10.44
CA GLY A 4 9.29 17.74 -9.71
C GLY A 4 8.21 17.19 -10.65
N PHE A 5 7.84 17.98 -11.66
CA PHE A 5 6.87 17.57 -12.69
C PHE A 5 7.41 16.42 -13.57
N PHE A 6 8.67 16.52 -14.02
CA PHE A 6 9.32 15.43 -14.76
C PHE A 6 9.48 14.15 -13.92
N TYR A 7 9.76 14.29 -12.62
CA TYR A 7 9.77 13.16 -11.70
C TYR A 7 8.40 12.48 -11.60
N MET A 8 7.32 13.25 -11.46
CA MET A 8 5.96 12.73 -11.45
C MET A 8 5.57 12.03 -12.75
N LEU A 9 5.89 12.60 -13.92
CA LEU A 9 5.65 11.97 -15.22
C LEU A 9 6.38 10.64 -15.37
N ARG A 10 7.65 10.59 -14.94
CA ARG A 10 8.43 9.34 -14.96
C ARG A 10 7.87 8.30 -14.01
N MET A 11 7.41 8.72 -12.83
CA MET A 11 6.78 7.82 -11.86
C MET A 11 5.47 7.26 -12.42
N ALA A 12 4.62 8.11 -13.01
CA ALA A 12 3.38 7.68 -13.65
C ALA A 12 3.66 6.64 -14.75
N GLY A 13 4.61 6.90 -15.66
CA GLY A 13 5.00 5.93 -16.69
C GLY A 13 5.49 4.60 -16.13
N ARG A 14 6.22 4.60 -15.00
CA ARG A 14 6.66 3.38 -14.31
C ARG A 14 5.52 2.65 -13.62
N ILE A 15 4.54 3.37 -13.06
CA ILE A 15 3.32 2.79 -12.50
C ILE A 15 2.53 2.07 -13.59
N PHE A 16 2.27 2.75 -14.72
CA PHE A 16 1.57 2.16 -15.87
C PHE A 16 2.31 0.98 -16.49
N ALA A 17 3.65 0.99 -16.50
CA ALA A 17 4.45 -0.12 -17.01
C ALA A 17 4.66 -1.27 -16.00
N GLY A 18 4.09 -1.19 -14.79
CA GLY A 18 4.30 -2.19 -13.73
C GLY A 18 5.73 -2.23 -13.14
N ARG A 19 6.61 -1.28 -13.51
CA ARG A 19 8.03 -1.20 -13.09
C ARG A 19 8.28 -0.15 -11.99
N HIS A 20 7.24 0.32 -11.31
CA HIS A 20 7.37 1.31 -10.24
C HIS A 20 8.16 0.79 -9.03
N LEU A 21 8.27 -0.54 -8.88
CA LEU A 21 9.06 -1.21 -7.86
C LEU A 21 10.56 -1.32 -8.20
N GLU A 22 10.97 -1.02 -9.44
CA GLU A 22 12.38 -1.05 -9.88
C GLU A 22 13.12 0.28 -9.63
N ASP A 23 12.48 1.29 -9.02
CA ASP A 23 13.19 2.52 -8.60
C ASP A 23 13.98 2.23 -7.31
N PRO A 24 15.31 2.44 -7.29
CA PRO A 24 16.14 2.18 -6.10
C PRO A 24 15.76 3.04 -4.88
N ARG A 25 14.90 4.06 -5.05
CA ARG A 25 14.35 4.87 -3.97
C ARG A 25 13.09 4.29 -3.33
N VAL A 26 12.57 3.18 -3.86
CA VAL A 26 11.41 2.47 -3.31
C VAL A 26 11.91 1.31 -2.46
N ILE A 27 11.51 1.29 -1.18
CA ILE A 27 11.81 0.19 -0.27
C ILE A 27 10.55 -0.63 -0.09
N GLN A 28 10.61 -1.91 -0.46
CA GLN A 28 9.54 -2.87 -0.20
C GLN A 28 9.94 -3.77 0.98
N ARG A 29 9.04 -3.91 1.95
CA ARG A 29 9.17 -4.83 3.08
C ARG A 29 7.81 -5.50 3.32
N ARG A 30 7.84 -6.77 3.72
CA ARG A 30 6.66 -7.52 4.14
C ARG A 30 6.64 -7.56 5.66
N ALA A 31 5.54 -7.12 6.26
CA ALA A 31 5.33 -7.13 7.71
C ALA A 31 3.84 -7.38 8.01
N ARG A 32 3.54 -7.93 9.19
CA ARG A 32 2.16 -8.07 9.69
C ARG A 32 1.71 -6.86 10.52
N GLU A 33 2.65 -6.07 11.01
CA GLU A 33 2.41 -4.87 11.80
C GLU A 33 3.44 -3.80 11.45
N VAL A 34 2.99 -2.56 11.30
CA VAL A 34 3.82 -1.41 10.96
C VAL A 34 3.33 -0.20 11.75
N THR A 35 4.25 0.48 12.43
CA THR A 35 3.99 1.79 13.02
C THR A 35 4.74 2.85 12.23
N VAL A 36 4.02 3.89 11.82
CA VAL A 36 4.57 5.06 11.14
C VAL A 36 4.52 6.24 12.09
N TRP A 37 5.67 6.87 12.30
CA TRP A 37 5.84 8.07 13.11
C TRP A 37 6.54 9.16 12.28
N THR A 38 6.24 10.41 12.60
CA THR A 38 6.87 11.59 12.00
C THR A 38 7.13 12.64 13.09
N GLU A 39 8.16 13.45 12.90
CA GLU A 39 8.55 14.50 13.85
C GLU A 39 7.42 15.53 14.06
N GLN A 40 6.73 15.89 12.98
CA GLN A 40 5.50 16.69 13.02
C GLN A 40 4.31 15.79 12.68
N PRO A 41 3.15 15.90 13.36
CA PRO A 41 1.96 15.13 13.00
C PRO A 41 1.54 15.35 11.55
N MET A 42 1.42 14.25 10.80
CA MET A 42 1.06 14.24 9.39
C MET A 42 -0.33 13.62 9.23
N ALA A 43 -1.17 14.18 8.37
CA ALA A 43 -2.49 13.64 8.08
C ALA A 43 -2.41 12.22 7.49
N VAL A 44 -3.27 11.34 7.99
CA VAL A 44 -3.38 9.93 7.56
C VAL A 44 -4.74 9.73 6.89
N GLN A 45 -4.72 9.02 5.76
CA GLN A 45 -5.92 8.62 5.02
C GLN A 45 -5.83 7.13 4.71
N ALA A 46 -6.97 6.42 4.77
CA ALA A 46 -7.09 5.07 4.22
C ALA A 46 -8.41 4.95 3.45
N ASP A 47 -8.39 4.20 2.35
CA ASP A 47 -9.55 3.96 1.49
C ASP A 47 -10.30 5.24 1.06
N GLY A 48 -9.60 6.37 0.97
CA GLY A 48 -10.16 7.68 0.60
C GLY A 48 -10.71 8.50 1.78
N GLU A 49 -10.70 7.96 3.00
CA GLU A 49 -11.24 8.62 4.19
C GLU A 49 -10.14 9.14 5.13
N PRO A 50 -10.31 10.34 5.74
CA PRO A 50 -9.42 10.82 6.79
C PRO A 50 -9.49 9.96 8.06
N LEU A 51 -8.33 9.56 8.60
CA LEU A 51 -8.22 8.71 9.81
C LEU A 51 -7.58 9.39 11.01
N GLY A 52 -7.07 10.62 10.85
CA GLY A 52 -6.37 11.37 11.91
C GLY A 52 -4.96 11.77 11.49
N THR A 53 -4.02 11.73 12.42
CA THR A 53 -2.61 12.07 12.18
C THR A 53 -1.66 10.99 12.69
N THR A 54 -0.43 10.99 12.21
CA THR A 54 0.65 10.18 12.79
C THR A 54 0.90 10.54 14.27
N PRO A 55 1.33 9.57 15.10
CA PRO A 55 1.66 8.20 14.74
C PRO A 55 0.44 7.31 14.43
N VAL A 56 0.60 6.39 13.48
CA VAL A 56 -0.43 5.39 13.13
C VAL A 56 0.17 4.00 13.17
N SER A 57 -0.58 3.04 13.72
CA SER A 57 -0.22 1.62 13.70
C SER A 57 -1.21 0.84 12.83
N ILE A 58 -0.65 0.07 11.90
CA ILE A 58 -1.37 -0.72 10.90
C ILE A 58 -1.04 -2.18 11.17
N ARG A 59 -2.06 -3.03 11.23
CA ARG A 59 -1.90 -4.46 11.48
C ARG A 59 -2.79 -5.28 10.58
N VAL A 60 -2.24 -6.35 10.02
CA VAL A 60 -2.99 -7.36 9.27
C VAL A 60 -3.77 -8.21 10.26
N VAL A 61 -5.09 -8.29 10.08
CA VAL A 61 -5.97 -9.19 10.84
C VAL A 61 -6.35 -10.34 9.90
N PRO A 62 -5.65 -11.48 9.93
CA PRO A 62 -5.92 -12.60 9.02
C PRO A 62 -7.32 -13.16 9.30
N HIS A 63 -8.04 -13.53 8.24
CA HIS A 63 -9.38 -14.13 8.33
C HIS A 63 -10.41 -13.27 9.09
N SER A 64 -10.28 -11.95 9.06
CA SER A 64 -11.17 -11.03 9.82
C SER A 64 -12.61 -10.98 9.29
N LEU A 65 -12.82 -11.36 8.03
CA LEU A 65 -14.11 -11.28 7.35
C LEU A 65 -14.48 -12.62 6.71
N ARG A 66 -15.79 -12.92 6.68
CA ARG A 66 -16.37 -13.95 5.82
C ARG A 66 -17.03 -13.25 4.64
N VAL A 67 -16.58 -13.56 3.43
CA VAL A 67 -17.03 -12.88 2.21
C VAL A 67 -17.70 -13.90 1.29
N LEU A 68 -18.84 -13.52 0.71
CA LEU A 68 -19.48 -14.28 -0.37
C LEU A 68 -18.78 -13.96 -1.69
N VAL A 69 -18.36 -15.00 -2.41
CA VAL A 69 -17.62 -14.87 -3.67
C VAL A 69 -18.31 -15.69 -4.76
N PRO A 70 -18.23 -15.28 -6.04
CA PRO A 70 -18.77 -16.08 -7.13
C PRO A 70 -18.01 -17.42 -7.25
N PRO A 71 -18.65 -18.51 -7.75
CA PRO A 71 -18.00 -19.81 -7.89
C PRO A 71 -16.74 -19.80 -8.76
N GLN A 72 -16.60 -18.81 -9.64
CA GLN A 72 -15.46 -18.65 -10.54
C GLN A 72 -14.29 -17.88 -9.91
N ALA A 73 -14.43 -17.39 -8.67
CA ALA A 73 -13.34 -16.71 -7.99
C ALA A 73 -12.16 -17.68 -7.79
N PRO A 74 -10.91 -17.27 -8.09
CA PRO A 74 -9.74 -18.11 -7.82
C PRO A 74 -9.68 -18.50 -6.34
N GLY A 75 -9.49 -19.80 -6.06
CA GLY A 75 -9.49 -20.32 -4.69
C GLY A 75 -8.38 -19.76 -3.80
N ASN A 76 -7.32 -19.20 -4.41
CA ASN A 76 -6.21 -18.54 -3.73
C ASN A 76 -6.35 -17.00 -3.67
N LEU A 77 -7.45 -16.42 -4.16
CA LEU A 77 -7.65 -14.96 -4.15
C LEU A 77 -7.63 -14.37 -2.73
N PHE A 78 -8.14 -15.15 -1.77
CA PHE A 78 -8.15 -14.82 -0.34
C PHE A 78 -7.40 -15.87 0.50
N GLY A 79 -6.65 -16.76 -0.15
CA GLY A 79 -5.90 -17.83 0.50
C GLY A 79 -4.56 -17.33 1.04
N GLU A 80 -3.93 -18.11 1.92
CA GLU A 80 -2.59 -17.79 2.41
C GLU A 80 -1.57 -17.89 1.26
N GLU A 81 -0.80 -16.82 1.05
CA GLU A 81 0.47 -16.94 0.33
C GLU A 81 1.41 -17.78 1.21
N THR A 82 1.49 -19.07 0.92
CA THR A 82 2.57 -19.93 1.42
C THR A 82 3.88 -19.41 0.83
N LEU A 83 4.76 -18.90 1.70
CA LEU A 83 6.15 -18.59 1.36
C LEU A 83 6.93 -19.86 1.03
#